data_AF-A0A497MTW0-F1
#
_entry.id   AF-A0A497MTW0-F1
#
_cell.length_a   1.000
_cell.length_b   1.000
_cell.length_c   1.000
_cell.angle_alpha   90.00
_cell.angle_beta   90.00
_cell.angle_gamma   90.00
#
_symmetry.space_group_name_H-M   'P 1'
#
loop_
_entity.id
_entity.type
_entity.pdbx_description
1 polymer ?
#
loop_
_entity_poly.entity_id
_entity_poly.type
_entity_poly.pdbx_seq_one_letter_code
_entity_poly.pdbx_strand_id
1 'polypeptide(L)'
;MKIEVYSAKQRTVEDLAWCALCHGKEFIYWVDGYLLCYEGSFEAKDSRFCVTDCCIAQKPKYEKGIKVEGVGTIPSATLPVARASATAEKILKEAQKLLENPT
;
A
#
# COMPACT_ATOMS: atom_id res chain seq x y z
N MET A 1 3.38 17.46 9.89
CA MET A 1 2.91 16.11 10.29
C MET A 1 4.04 15.14 10.10
N LYS A 2 4.46 14.47 11.19
CA LYS A 2 5.48 13.41 11.16
C LYS A 2 4.81 12.11 10.68
N ILE A 3 5.45 11.36 9.81
CA ILE A 3 4.99 10.03 9.38
C ILE A 3 6.02 9.03 9.87
N GLU A 4 5.57 8.00 10.57
CA GLU A 4 6.42 6.89 11.04
C GLU A 4 5.86 5.60 10.48
N VAL A 5 6.70 4.84 9.77
CA VAL A 5 6.38 3.51 9.27
C VAL A 5 7.06 2.51 10.18
N TYR A 6 6.32 1.55 10.72
CA TYR A 6 6.85 0.55 11.65
C TYR A 6 7.15 -0.79 10.97
N SER A 7 6.45 -1.12 9.88
CA SER A 7 6.71 -2.32 9.10
C SER A 7 6.57 -2.04 7.60
N ALA A 8 7.51 -2.56 6.82
CA ALA A 8 7.49 -2.52 5.36
C ALA A 8 7.75 -3.91 4.78
N LYS A 9 6.99 -4.29 3.74
CA LYS A 9 7.11 -5.60 3.09
C LYS A 9 7.06 -5.45 1.58
N GLN A 10 8.02 -6.05 0.88
CA GLN A 10 7.94 -6.21 -0.58
C GLN A 10 7.00 -7.36 -0.92
N ARG A 11 6.11 -7.15 -1.89
CA ARG A 11 5.14 -8.12 -2.40
C ARG A 11 5.12 -8.14 -3.92
N THR A 12 4.52 -9.19 -4.49
CA THR A 12 4.05 -9.18 -5.88
C THR A 12 2.81 -8.29 -6.02
N VAL A 13 2.46 -7.92 -7.25
CA VAL A 13 1.24 -7.13 -7.50
C VAL A 13 0.00 -7.95 -7.14
N GLU A 14 0.03 -9.23 -7.45
CA GLU A 14 -1.04 -10.19 -7.20
C GLU A 14 -1.31 -10.35 -5.71
N ASP A 15 -0.27 -10.60 -4.90
CA ASP A 15 -0.41 -10.80 -3.45
C ASP A 15 -0.88 -9.52 -2.75
N LEU A 16 -0.33 -8.36 -3.15
CA LEU A 16 -0.73 -7.07 -2.58
C LEU A 16 -2.19 -6.77 -2.88
N ALA A 17 -2.62 -6.98 -4.14
CA ALA A 17 -3.99 -6.70 -4.55
C ALA A 17 -4.99 -7.70 -3.94
N TRP A 18 -4.66 -8.99 -3.87
CA TRP A 18 -5.48 -10.01 -3.21
C TRP A 18 -5.65 -9.71 -1.72
N CYS A 19 -4.56 -9.37 -1.03
CA CYS A 19 -4.58 -9.01 0.38
C CYS A 19 -5.44 -7.75 0.61
N ALA A 20 -5.22 -6.69 -0.18
CA ALA A 20 -6.00 -5.46 -0.08
C ALA A 20 -7.50 -5.71 -0.30
N LEU A 21 -7.86 -6.54 -1.28
CA LEU A 21 -9.25 -6.94 -1.53
C LEU A 21 -9.85 -7.69 -0.33
N CYS A 22 -9.14 -8.69 0.21
CA CYS A 22 -9.59 -9.47 1.37
C CYS A 22 -9.77 -8.61 2.63
N HIS A 23 -8.93 -7.59 2.80
CA HIS A 23 -9.03 -6.62 3.90
C HIS A 23 -10.03 -5.48 3.63
N GLY A 24 -10.83 -5.57 2.55
CA GLY A 24 -11.88 -4.60 2.24
C GLY A 24 -11.35 -3.20 1.91
N LYS A 25 -10.12 -3.08 1.41
CA LYS A 25 -9.59 -1.80 0.96
C LYS A 25 -10.38 -1.32 -0.26
N GLU A 26 -10.84 -0.08 -0.21
CA GLU A 26 -11.57 0.53 -1.32
C GLU A 26 -10.69 0.76 -2.56
N PHE A 27 -9.39 1.02 -2.34
CA PHE A 27 -8.39 1.21 -3.38
C PHE A 27 -6.98 1.06 -2.82
N ILE A 28 -6.00 0.91 -3.71
CA ILE A 28 -4.56 0.99 -3.41
C ILE A 28 -3.92 2.17 -4.15
N TYR A 29 -2.75 2.61 -3.69
CA TYR A 29 -2.07 3.73 -4.31
C TYR A 29 -1.05 3.27 -5.35
N TRP A 30 -0.84 4.09 -6.37
CA TRP A 30 0.29 4.02 -7.28
C TRP A 30 1.14 5.28 -7.19
N VAL A 31 2.46 5.09 -7.10
CA VAL A 31 3.46 6.17 -7.00
C VAL A 31 4.79 5.69 -7.55
N ASP A 32 5.40 6.47 -8.44
CA ASP A 32 6.77 6.29 -8.95
C ASP A 32 7.13 4.85 -9.38
N GLY A 33 6.18 4.18 -10.04
CA GLY A 33 6.39 2.80 -10.50
C GLY A 33 6.17 1.72 -9.43
N TYR A 34 5.52 2.06 -8.32
CA TYR A 34 5.15 1.14 -7.24
C TYR A 34 3.66 1.20 -6.94
N LEU A 35 3.09 0.06 -6.54
CA LEU A 35 1.85 -0.01 -5.79
C LEU A 35 2.15 0.03 -4.30
N LEU A 36 1.28 0.71 -3.56
CA LEU A 36 1.39 0.94 -2.13
C LEU A 36 0.04 0.67 -1.46
N CYS A 37 0.03 -0.19 -0.45
CA CYS A 37 -1.10 -0.41 0.45
C CYS A 37 -0.59 -0.29 1.88
N TYR A 38 -1.30 0.44 2.74
CA TYR A 38 -0.88 0.62 4.12
C TYR A 38 -2.06 0.67 5.09
N GLU A 39 -1.75 0.39 6.35
CA GLU A 39 -2.63 0.58 7.49
C GLU A 39 -1.98 1.56 8.46
N GLY A 40 -2.78 2.43 9.05
CA GLY A 40 -2.27 3.41 9.99
C GLY A 40 -3.34 4.30 10.57
N SER A 41 -2.96 5.04 11.59
CA SER A 41 -3.83 5.95 12.32
C SER A 41 -3.12 7.27 12.60
N PHE A 42 -3.91 8.35 12.63
CA PHE A 42 -3.41 9.65 13.03
C PHE A 42 -3.50 9.81 14.55
N GLU A 43 -2.36 10.03 15.19
CA GLU A 43 -2.26 10.37 16.61
C GLU A 43 -2.24 11.89 16.75
N ALA A 44 -3.41 12.46 17.06
CA ALA A 44 -3.60 13.90 17.15
C ALA A 44 -2.71 14.56 18.22
N LYS A 45 -2.48 13.88 19.35
CA LYS A 45 -1.69 14.38 20.48
C LYS A 45 -0.26 14.75 20.05
N ASP A 46 0.35 13.92 19.21
CA ASP A 46 1.74 14.08 18.78
C ASP A 46 1.86 14.57 17.32
N SER A 47 0.74 14.92 16.68
CA SER A 47 0.66 15.33 15.27
C SER A 47 1.39 14.38 14.32
N ARG A 48 1.24 13.08 14.59
CA ARG A 48 1.96 11.98 13.96
C ARG A 48 1.00 11.03 13.26
N PHE A 49 1.35 10.58 12.07
CA PHE A 49 0.67 9.48 11.38
C PHE A 49 1.51 8.21 11.54
N CYS A 50 0.96 7.25 12.27
CA CYS A 50 1.58 5.98 12.59
C CYS A 50 1.12 4.94 11.57
N VAL A 51 2.03 4.48 10.71
CA VAL A 51 1.77 3.42 9.73
C VAL A 51 2.28 2.11 10.30
N THR A 52 1.35 1.23 10.68
CA THR A 52 1.67 -0.05 11.34
C THR A 52 2.22 -1.07 10.35
N ASP A 53 1.59 -1.16 9.18
CA ASP A 53 1.99 -2.07 8.10
C ASP A 53 1.93 -1.36 6.75
N CYS A 54 2.97 -1.54 5.96
CA CYS A 54 3.08 -1.00 4.61
C CYS A 54 3.56 -2.10 3.65
N CYS A 55 2.78 -2.38 2.61
CA CYS A 55 3.14 -3.31 1.54
C CYS A 55 3.42 -2.54 0.26
N ILE A 56 4.50 -2.91 -0.43
CA ILE A 56 4.96 -2.28 -1.66
C ILE A 56 5.13 -3.35 -2.74
N ALA A 57 4.70 -3.08 -3.97
CA ALA A 57 4.94 -3.93 -5.13
C ALA A 57 5.43 -3.11 -6.32
N GLN A 58 6.35 -3.66 -7.12
CA GLN A 58 6.80 -2.98 -8.34
C GLN A 58 5.70 -3.03 -9.41
N LYS A 59 5.34 -1.87 -9.95
CA LYS A 59 4.36 -1.72 -11.03
C LYS A 59 4.74 -0.50 -11.89
N PRO A 60 5.61 -0.68 -12.91
CA PRO A 60 6.19 0.45 -13.65
C PRO A 60 5.17 1.36 -14.35
N LYS A 61 3.98 0.84 -14.67
CA LYS A 61 2.92 1.59 -15.37
C LYS A 61 1.69 1.74 -14.48
N TYR A 62 1.17 2.96 -14.43
CA TYR A 62 -0.11 3.26 -13.83
C TYR A 62 -1.25 2.63 -14.63
N GLU A 63 -2.16 1.96 -13.94
CA GLU A 63 -3.44 1.47 -14.44
C GLU A 63 -4.51 1.84 -13.41
N LYS A 64 -5.74 2.13 -13.85
CA LYS A 64 -6.83 2.60 -12.97
C LYS A 64 -7.41 1.49 -12.06
N GLY A 65 -7.06 0.24 -12.31
CA GLY A 65 -7.52 -0.90 -11.53
C GLY A 65 -6.65 -2.12 -11.77
N ILE A 66 -6.51 -2.95 -10.74
CA ILE A 66 -5.86 -4.26 -10.82
C ILE A 66 -6.95 -5.33 -10.85
N LYS A 67 -6.92 -6.18 -11.87
CA LYS A 67 -7.78 -7.37 -11.89
C LYS A 67 -7.25 -8.37 -10.87
N VAL A 68 -8.10 -8.75 -9.94
CA VAL A 68 -7.82 -9.73 -8.90
C VAL A 68 -8.61 -10.97 -9.23
N GLU A 69 -7.94 -12.08 -9.50
CA GLU A 69 -8.60 -13.35 -9.83
C GLU A 69 -9.21 -13.98 -8.58
N GLY A 70 -10.43 -14.48 -8.72
CA GLY A 70 -11.16 -15.16 -7.67
C GLY A 70 -10.59 -16.56 -7.35
N VAL A 71 -10.87 -17.04 -6.14
CA VAL A 71 -10.47 -18.36 -5.67
C VAL A 71 -11.64 -19.03 -4.94
N GLY A 72 -11.97 -20.27 -5.32
CA GLY A 72 -13.08 -21.02 -4.73
C GLY A 72 -14.42 -20.33 -4.99
N THR A 73 -15.10 -19.90 -3.92
CA THR A 73 -16.38 -19.19 -3.99
C THR A 73 -16.23 -17.67 -4.05
N ILE A 74 -15.00 -17.14 -3.97
CA ILE A 74 -14.73 -15.71 -4.03
C ILE A 74 -14.64 -15.31 -5.51
N PRO A 75 -15.50 -14.40 -6.02
CA PRO A 75 -15.47 -13.99 -7.41
C PRO A 75 -14.25 -13.11 -7.72
N SER A 76 -13.81 -13.10 -8.98
CA SER A 76 -12.83 -12.11 -9.45
C SER A 76 -13.38 -10.70 -9.30
N ALA A 77 -12.53 -9.74 -8.97
CA ALA A 77 -12.89 -8.35 -8.78
C ALA A 77 -11.86 -7.42 -9.43
N THR A 78 -12.21 -6.15 -9.63
CA THR A 78 -11.24 -5.12 -10.00
C THR A 78 -11.01 -4.22 -8.81
N LEU A 79 -9.80 -4.21 -8.27
CA LEU A 79 -9.41 -3.33 -7.18
C LEU A 79 -9.00 -1.97 -7.77
N PRO A 80 -9.67 -0.86 -7.42
CA PRO A 80 -9.29 0.45 -7.91
C PRO A 80 -7.88 0.86 -7.48
N VAL A 81 -7.21 1.62 -8.36
CA VAL A 81 -5.89 2.19 -8.09
C VAL A 81 -5.98 3.70 -8.18
N ALA A 82 -5.64 4.37 -7.09
CA ALA A 82 -5.54 5.82 -7.03
C ALA A 82 -4.09 6.26 -7.24
N ARG A 83 -3.88 7.45 -7.83
CA ARG A 83 -2.56 8.09 -7.72
C ARG A 83 -2.31 8.50 -6.27
N ALA A 84 -1.07 8.36 -5.82
CA ALA A 84 -0.70 8.73 -4.47
C ALA A 84 -1.00 10.20 -4.14
N SER A 85 -1.40 10.43 -2.90
CA SER A 85 -1.36 11.75 -2.27
C SER A 85 0.06 12.03 -1.76
N ALA A 86 0.34 13.29 -1.42
CA ALA A 86 1.61 13.68 -0.79
C ALA A 86 1.91 12.89 0.51
N THR A 87 0.88 12.41 1.22
CA THR A 87 1.04 11.53 2.39
C THR A 87 1.50 10.15 1.95
N ALA A 88 0.84 9.54 0.96
CA ALA A 88 1.21 8.23 0.44
C ALA A 88 2.62 8.21 -0.18
N GLU A 89 3.03 9.28 -0.87
CA GLU A 89 4.42 9.44 -1.37
C GLU A 89 5.45 9.41 -0.24
N LYS A 90 5.17 10.08 0.88
CA LYS A 90 6.06 10.07 2.05
C LYS A 90 6.10 8.70 2.71
N ILE A 91 4.96 8.02 2.81
CA ILE A 91 4.89 6.64 3.35
C ILE A 91 5.75 5.70 2.50
N LEU A 92 5.68 5.77 1.17
CA LEU A 92 6.52 4.98 0.28
C LEU A 92 8.01 5.20 0.59
N LYS A 93 8.44 6.46 0.71
CA LYS A 93 9.84 6.80 0.99
C LYS A 93 10.33 6.22 2.31
N GLU A 94 9.54 6.34 3.38
CA GLU A 94 9.91 5.76 4.68
C GLU A 94 9.90 4.22 4.64
N ALA A 95 8.95 3.62 3.93
CA ALA A 95 8.89 2.16 3.78
C ALA A 95 10.08 1.60 2.97
N GLN A 96 10.53 2.28 1.93
CA GLN A 96 11.72 1.90 1.16
C GLN A 96 13.00 1.95 2.00
N LYS A 97 13.18 2.98 2.84
CA LYS A 97 14.32 3.06 3.77
C LYS A 97 14.40 1.87 4.72
N LEU A 98 13.25 1.38 5.19
CA LEU A 98 13.16 0.20 6.05
C LEU A 98 13.50 -1.09 5.30
N LEU A 99 13.09 -1.20 4.04
CA LEU A 99 13.44 -2.37 3.21
C LEU A 99 14.92 -2.41 2.84
N GLU A 100 15.56 -1.25 2.69
CA GLU A 100 17.01 -1.13 2.44
C GLU A 100 17.85 -1.41 3.70
N ASN A 101 17.30 -1.15 4.90
CA ASN A 101 17.96 -1.37 6.18
C ASN A 101 17.06 -2.18 7.13
N PRO A 102 16.90 -3.50 6.91
CA PRO A 102 16.10 -4.34 7.78
C PRO A 102 16.70 -4.30 9.20
N THR A 103 15.89 -3.84 10.15
CA THR A 103 16.27 -3.64 11.56
C THR A 103 16.35 -4.95 12.32
#